data_AF-I6N5U0-F1
#
_entry.id   AF-I6N5U0-F1
#
_cell.length_a   1.000
_cell.length_b   1.000
_cell.length_c   1.000
_cell.angle_alpha   90.00
_cell.angle_beta   90.00
_cell.angle_gamma   90.00
#
_symmetry.space_group_name_H-M   'P 1'
#
loop_
_entity.id
_entity.type
_entity.pdbx_description
1 polymer ?
#
loop_
_entity_poly.entity_id
_entity_poly.type
_entity_poly.pdbx_seq_one_letter_code
_entity_poly.pdbx_strand_id
1 'polypeptide(L)'
;MDINFFVKNFLSSNKYLEEFNLLNSSSVREEYFGIFIYLCFAIVLALIIVVLSYFLVTQSPETEKLSTYECGFEAYGDTRSQFNVRFYIIAILFILFDIEIIFLAPWCLSISQLNLLGFWSMVEFLVELGIGFIYAWCVGAIEWS
;
A
#
# COMPACT_ATOMS: atom_id res chain seq x y z
N MET A 1 -34.69 -15.25 -38.37
CA MET A 1 -34.23 -14.88 -37.02
C MET A 1 -33.79 -13.42 -37.12
N ASP A 2 -34.66 -12.49 -36.71
CA ASP A 2 -34.55 -11.08 -37.08
C ASP A 2 -33.52 -10.32 -36.24
N ILE A 3 -32.63 -9.59 -36.92
CA ILE A 3 -31.65 -8.66 -36.34
C ILE A 3 -32.33 -7.63 -35.40
N ASN A 4 -33.57 -7.26 -35.70
CA ASN A 4 -34.37 -6.34 -34.88
C ASN A 4 -34.74 -6.92 -33.50
N PHE A 5 -34.77 -8.25 -33.33
CA PHE A 5 -34.98 -8.88 -32.02
C PHE A 5 -33.76 -8.72 -31.11
N PHE A 6 -32.56 -8.85 -31.68
CA PHE A 6 -31.30 -8.68 -30.95
C PHE A 6 -31.07 -7.22 -30.54
N VAL A 7 -31.38 -6.26 -31.43
CA VAL A 7 -31.28 -4.83 -31.12
C VAL A 7 -32.28 -4.40 -30.05
N LYS A 8 -33.52 -4.92 -30.07
CA LYS A 8 -34.53 -4.59 -29.06
C LYS A 8 -34.20 -5.16 -27.68
N ASN A 9 -33.52 -6.31 -27.62
CA ASN A 9 -33.05 -6.90 -26.37
C ASN A 9 -31.79 -6.20 -25.83
N PHE A 10 -30.95 -5.65 -26.71
CA PHE A 10 -29.80 -4.82 -26.34
C PHE A 10 -30.20 -3.41 -25.87
N LEU A 11 -31.28 -2.85 -26.41
CA LEU A 11 -31.86 -1.56 -25.97
C LEU A 11 -32.69 -1.66 -24.69
N SER A 12 -32.77 -2.83 -24.04
CA SER A 12 -33.21 -2.95 -22.64
C SER A 12 -32.10 -2.48 -21.69
N SER A 13 -31.61 -1.26 -21.93
CA SER A 13 -30.55 -0.58 -21.20
C SER A 13 -31.03 -0.07 -19.82
N ASN A 14 -32.32 -0.19 -19.49
CA ASN A 14 -32.83 0.35 -18.24
C ASN A 14 -32.25 -0.34 -17.00
N LYS A 15 -31.91 -1.64 -17.08
CA LYS A 15 -31.36 -2.36 -15.92
C LYS A 15 -29.91 -1.98 -15.60
N TYR A 16 -29.10 -1.75 -16.62
CA TYR A 16 -27.70 -1.31 -16.47
C TYR A 16 -27.60 0.19 -16.17
N LEU A 17 -28.51 1.01 -16.70
CA LEU A 17 -28.58 2.43 -16.38
C LEU A 17 -29.09 2.67 -14.95
N GLU A 18 -30.02 1.86 -14.44
CA GLU A 18 -30.44 1.88 -13.03
C GLU A 18 -29.30 1.45 -12.08
N GLU A 19 -28.55 0.40 -12.43
CA GLU A 19 -27.41 -0.07 -11.64
C GLU A 19 -26.24 0.93 -11.68
N PHE A 20 -26.03 1.62 -12.81
CA PHE A 20 -25.10 2.75 -12.93
C PHE A 20 -25.56 3.99 -12.13
N ASN A 21 -26.87 4.25 -12.04
CA ASN A 21 -27.43 5.36 -11.24
C ASN A 21 -27.42 5.09 -9.72
N LEU A 22 -27.62 3.84 -9.28
CA LEU A 22 -27.42 3.42 -7.88
C LEU A 22 -25.96 3.50 -7.46
N LEU A 23 -25.07 3.20 -8.40
CA LEU A 23 -23.65 3.43 -8.27
C LEU A 23 -23.35 4.93 -8.07
N ASN A 24 -24.05 5.82 -8.79
CA ASN A 24 -23.90 7.29 -8.77
C ASN A 24 -24.43 7.98 -7.50
N SER A 25 -25.33 7.34 -6.75
CA SER A 25 -25.93 7.89 -5.52
C SER A 25 -25.29 7.42 -4.22
N SER A 26 -24.26 6.56 -4.30
CA SER A 26 -23.52 6.13 -3.12
C SER A 26 -22.61 7.26 -2.62
N SER A 27 -22.77 7.70 -1.36
CA SER A 27 -21.85 8.65 -0.70
C SER A 27 -20.38 8.22 -0.84
N VAL A 28 -20.16 6.91 -0.95
CA VAL A 28 -18.87 6.26 -1.25
C VAL A 28 -18.29 6.69 -2.60
N ARG A 29 -19.07 6.82 -3.68
CA ARG A 29 -18.53 7.28 -4.98
C ARG A 29 -17.97 8.68 -4.87
N GLU A 30 -18.74 9.61 -4.30
CA GLU A 30 -18.33 11.03 -4.21
C GLU A 30 -17.08 11.20 -3.32
N GLU A 31 -17.04 10.51 -2.18
CA GLU A 31 -15.89 10.55 -1.27
C GLU A 31 -14.61 9.97 -1.90
N TYR A 32 -14.71 8.78 -2.50
CA TYR A 32 -13.55 8.12 -3.12
C TYR A 32 -13.14 8.78 -4.43
N PHE A 33 -14.07 9.38 -5.16
CA PHE A 33 -13.77 10.17 -6.36
C PHE A 33 -12.97 11.42 -6.01
N GLY A 34 -13.29 12.09 -4.89
CA GLY A 34 -12.48 13.19 -4.36
C GLY A 34 -11.05 12.76 -4.03
N ILE A 35 -10.88 11.61 -3.34
CA ILE A 35 -9.55 11.04 -3.04
C ILE A 35 -8.77 10.75 -4.32
N PHE A 36 -9.43 10.17 -5.33
CA PHE A 36 -8.81 9.87 -6.62
C PHE A 36 -8.34 11.13 -7.35
N ILE A 37 -9.18 12.17 -7.38
CA ILE A 37 -8.79 13.47 -7.97
C ILE A 37 -7.58 14.06 -7.25
N TYR A 38 -7.57 14.01 -5.92
CA TYR A 38 -6.43 14.52 -5.13
C TYR A 38 -5.15 13.76 -5.44
N LEU A 39 -5.22 12.43 -5.56
CA LEU A 39 -4.08 11.59 -5.91
C LEU A 39 -3.56 11.90 -7.33
N CYS A 40 -4.44 12.04 -8.31
CA CYS A 40 -4.07 12.46 -9.67
C CYS A 40 -3.43 13.85 -9.67
N PHE A 41 -4.00 14.80 -8.92
CA PHE A 41 -3.45 16.14 -8.80
C PHE A 41 -2.05 16.13 -8.18
N ALA A 42 -1.84 15.37 -7.10
CA ALA A 42 -0.54 15.23 -6.45
C ALA A 42 0.53 14.67 -7.41
N ILE A 43 0.18 13.62 -8.18
CA ILE A 43 1.09 13.03 -9.18
C ILE A 43 1.40 14.03 -10.30
N VAL A 44 0.37 14.68 -10.86
CA VAL A 44 0.55 15.67 -11.93
C VAL A 44 1.41 16.84 -11.44
N LEU A 45 1.16 17.34 -10.23
CA LEU A 45 1.96 18.40 -9.64
C LEU A 45 3.42 17.98 -9.44
N ALA A 46 3.66 16.78 -8.91
CA ALA A 46 5.02 16.24 -8.75
C ALA A 46 5.74 16.12 -10.10
N LEU A 47 5.06 15.63 -11.13
CA LEU A 47 5.61 15.55 -12.50
C LEU A 47 5.90 16.93 -13.08
N ILE A 48 4.98 17.89 -12.93
CA ILE A 48 5.17 19.29 -13.36
C ILE A 48 6.42 19.85 -12.70
N ILE A 49 6.59 19.71 -11.38
CA ILE A 49 7.76 20.21 -10.65
C ILE A 49 9.07 19.59 -11.17
N VAL A 50 9.11 18.27 -11.34
CA VAL A 50 10.31 17.57 -11.85
C VAL A 50 10.62 17.99 -13.29
N VAL A 51 9.61 18.07 -14.16
CA VAL A 51 9.76 18.48 -15.57
C VAL A 51 10.23 19.93 -15.67
N LEU A 52 9.60 20.85 -14.94
CA LEU A 52 10.03 22.25 -14.89
C LEU A 52 11.45 22.38 -14.33
N SER A 53 11.80 21.64 -13.28
CA SER A 53 13.17 21.64 -12.75
C SER A 53 14.18 21.23 -13.82
N TYR A 54 13.88 20.18 -14.59
CA TYR A 54 14.74 19.71 -15.67
C TYR A 54 14.90 20.73 -16.81
N PHE A 55 13.81 21.41 -17.21
CA PHE A 55 13.81 22.39 -18.31
C PHE A 55 14.36 23.78 -17.92
N LEU A 56 14.13 24.22 -16.68
CA LEU A 56 14.57 25.54 -16.21
C LEU A 56 16.06 25.59 -15.87
N VAL A 57 16.64 24.46 -15.43
CA VAL A 57 18.05 24.41 -15.03
C VAL A 57 18.95 24.10 -16.22
N THR A 58 20.13 24.72 -16.25
CA THR A 58 21.16 24.36 -17.22
C THR A 58 21.81 23.03 -16.82
N GLN A 59 21.50 21.97 -17.56
CA GLN A 59 22.11 20.67 -17.37
C GLN A 59 23.59 20.72 -17.81
N SER A 60 24.53 20.56 -16.86
CA SER A 60 25.98 20.50 -17.14
C SER A 60 26.56 19.17 -16.63
N PRO A 61 26.30 18.05 -17.33
CA PRO A 61 26.83 16.75 -16.96
C PRO A 61 28.35 16.73 -17.16
N GLU A 62 29.09 16.52 -16.08
CA GLU A 62 30.53 16.26 -16.07
C GLU A 62 30.78 14.86 -15.50
N THR A 63 31.86 14.21 -15.90
CA THR A 63 32.20 12.84 -15.46
C THR A 63 32.26 12.73 -13.95
N GLU A 64 32.89 13.70 -13.27
CA GLU A 64 33.02 13.77 -11.81
C GLU A 64 31.69 14.06 -11.10
N LYS A 65 30.74 14.74 -11.77
CA LYS A 65 29.40 15.01 -11.22
C LYS A 65 28.49 13.77 -11.30
N LEU A 66 28.77 12.88 -12.25
CA LEU A 66 27.99 11.67 -12.52
C LEU A 66 28.60 10.42 -11.87
N SER A 67 29.84 10.49 -11.38
CA SER A 67 30.47 9.39 -10.65
C SER A 67 29.83 9.18 -9.27
N THR A 68 29.90 7.95 -8.77
CA THR A 68 29.41 7.59 -7.43
C THR A 68 30.12 8.40 -6.36
N TYR A 69 29.36 8.90 -5.38
CA TYR A 69 29.92 9.64 -4.25
C TYR A 69 30.70 8.72 -3.32
N GLU A 70 32.03 8.90 -3.24
CA GLU A 70 32.89 8.24 -2.27
C GLU A 70 33.98 9.19 -1.73
N CYS A 71 33.54 10.30 -1.10
CA CYS A 71 34.43 11.28 -0.46
C CYS A 71 35.57 11.82 -1.35
N GLY A 72 35.37 11.87 -2.67
CA GLY A 72 36.36 12.37 -3.64
C GLY A 72 37.33 11.31 -4.17
N PHE A 73 37.10 10.03 -3.88
CA PHE A 73 37.82 8.90 -4.45
C PHE A 73 36.98 8.17 -5.51
N GLU A 74 37.65 7.42 -6.38
CA GLU A 74 36.98 6.48 -7.28
C GLU A 74 36.34 5.35 -6.49
N ALA A 75 35.08 5.02 -6.82
CA ALA A 75 34.30 3.96 -6.20
C ALA A 75 35.12 2.68 -5.96
N TYR A 76 35.42 2.37 -4.70
CA TYR A 76 36.15 1.18 -4.30
C TYR A 76 35.22 -0.02 -4.13
N GLY A 77 35.51 -1.09 -4.86
CA GLY A 77 34.96 -2.43 -4.62
C GLY A 77 33.66 -2.75 -5.37
N ASP A 78 33.32 -4.05 -5.38
CA ASP A 78 32.09 -4.56 -5.98
C ASP A 78 30.89 -4.25 -5.06
N THR A 79 29.86 -3.62 -5.62
CA THR A 79 28.62 -3.24 -4.90
C THR A 79 27.76 -4.47 -4.51
N ARG A 80 28.14 -5.68 -4.92
CA ARG A 80 27.42 -6.93 -4.62
C ARG A 80 27.74 -7.51 -3.23
N SER A 81 27.94 -6.67 -2.22
CA SER A 81 28.12 -7.14 -0.86
C SER A 81 26.82 -7.74 -0.32
N GLN A 82 26.96 -8.74 0.56
CA GLN A 82 25.80 -9.35 1.20
C GLN A 82 25.22 -8.35 2.21
N PHE A 83 23.97 -7.95 1.98
CA PHE A 83 23.23 -7.16 2.96
C PHE A 83 22.98 -7.98 4.23
N ASN A 84 22.95 -7.30 5.37
CA ASN A 84 22.76 -7.95 6.66
C ASN A 84 21.35 -8.58 6.75
N VAL A 85 21.27 -9.83 7.20
CA VAL A 85 20.01 -10.59 7.36
C VAL A 85 19.03 -9.89 8.32
N ARG A 86 19.52 -9.01 9.21
CA ARG A 86 18.69 -8.25 10.17
C ARG A 86 17.56 -7.45 9.50
N PHE A 87 17.76 -6.91 8.30
CA PHE A 87 16.69 -6.20 7.56
C PHE A 87 15.53 -7.12 7.19
N TYR A 88 15.81 -8.37 6.85
CA TYR A 88 14.80 -9.37 6.51
C TYR A 88 13.97 -9.77 7.73
N ILE A 89 14.59 -9.91 8.89
CA ILE A 89 13.91 -10.25 10.15
C ILE A 89 12.89 -9.16 10.51
N ILE A 90 13.29 -7.88 10.41
CA ILE A 90 12.39 -6.75 10.68
C ILE A 90 11.23 -6.73 9.68
N ALA A 91 11.49 -7.00 8.40
CA ALA A 91 10.45 -7.04 7.37
C ALA A 91 9.42 -8.16 7.61
N ILE A 92 9.86 -9.37 7.97
CA ILE A 92 8.93 -10.46 8.32
C ILE A 92 8.10 -10.09 9.55
N LEU A 93 8.74 -9.52 10.58
CA LEU A 93 8.06 -9.13 11.80
C LEU A 93 6.99 -8.07 11.52
N PHE A 94 7.30 -7.09 10.65
CA PHE A 94 6.34 -6.09 10.20
C PHE A 94 5.14 -6.73 9.48
N ILE A 95 5.38 -7.68 8.57
CA ILE A 95 4.29 -8.40 7.87
C ILE A 95 3.40 -9.16 8.85
N LEU A 96 3.98 -9.80 9.86
CA LEU A 96 3.24 -10.54 10.88
C LEU A 96 2.35 -9.60 11.71
N PHE A 97 2.88 -8.44 12.13
CA PHE A 97 2.10 -7.43 12.84
C PHE A 97 1.04 -6.75 11.98
N ASP A 98 1.28 -6.55 10.69
CA ASP A 98 0.28 -5.99 9.78
C ASP A 98 -0.91 -6.95 9.62
N ILE A 99 -0.63 -8.25 9.52
CA ILE A 99 -1.67 -9.29 9.51
C ILE A 99 -2.48 -9.29 10.81
N GLU A 100 -1.84 -9.10 11.98
CA GLU A 100 -2.54 -8.97 13.27
C GLU A 100 -3.59 -7.86 13.23
N ILE A 101 -3.22 -6.68 12.72
CA ILE A 101 -4.10 -5.51 12.64
C ILE A 101 -5.28 -5.78 11.68
N ILE A 102 -5.05 -6.47 10.57
CA ILE A 102 -6.11 -6.87 9.63
C ILE A 102 -7.15 -7.77 10.32
N PHE A 103 -6.75 -8.64 11.25
CA PHE A 103 -7.68 -9.45 12.04
C PHE A 103 -8.34 -8.67 13.18
N LEU A 104 -7.59 -7.74 13.80
CA LEU A 104 -8.07 -6.92 14.91
C LEU A 104 -9.14 -5.91 14.47
N ALA A 105 -9.00 -5.32 13.28
CA ALA A 105 -9.93 -4.32 12.77
C ALA A 105 -11.41 -4.79 12.72
N PRO A 106 -11.77 -5.90 12.05
CA PRO A 106 -13.16 -6.37 12.02
C PRO A 106 -13.65 -6.84 13.40
N TRP A 107 -12.77 -7.38 14.25
CA TRP A 107 -13.12 -7.76 15.62
C TRP A 107 -13.52 -6.55 16.47
N CYS A 108 -12.72 -5.47 16.43
CA CYS A 108 -13.04 -4.22 17.12
C CYS A 108 -14.35 -3.60 16.64
N LEU A 109 -14.61 -3.64 15.32
CA LEU A 109 -15.84 -3.09 14.73
C LEU A 109 -17.09 -3.90 15.11
N SER A 110 -16.97 -5.20 15.36
CA SER A 110 -18.10 -6.10 15.61
C SER A 110 -18.21 -6.58 17.06
N ILE A 111 -17.38 -6.07 17.98
CA ILE A 111 -17.28 -6.54 19.37
C ILE A 111 -18.62 -6.54 20.12
N SER A 112 -19.52 -5.59 19.83
CA SER A 112 -20.85 -5.48 20.44
C SER A 112 -21.81 -6.58 20.01
N GLN A 113 -21.55 -7.26 18.89
CA GLN A 113 -22.36 -8.33 18.32
C GLN A 113 -21.78 -9.71 18.61
N LEU A 114 -20.57 -9.79 19.16
CA LEU A 114 -19.88 -11.03 19.46
C LEU A 114 -20.30 -11.58 20.84
N ASN A 115 -20.44 -12.91 20.90
CA ASN A 115 -20.59 -13.61 22.17
C ASN A 115 -19.25 -13.63 22.94
N LEU A 116 -19.30 -13.97 24.22
CA LEU A 116 -18.11 -14.07 25.08
C LEU A 116 -17.01 -14.96 24.49
N LEU A 117 -17.38 -16.00 23.75
CA LEU A 117 -16.43 -16.87 23.04
C LEU A 117 -15.65 -16.12 21.95
N GLY A 118 -16.32 -15.28 21.14
CA GLY A 118 -15.66 -14.50 20.10
C GLY A 118 -14.75 -13.40 20.66
N PHE A 119 -15.04 -12.91 21.87
CA PHE A 119 -14.13 -12.06 22.62
C PHE A 119 -12.86 -12.82 23.01
N TRP A 120 -13.01 -13.98 23.67
CA TRP A 120 -11.87 -14.76 24.16
C TRP A 120 -11.01 -15.34 23.04
N SER A 121 -11.60 -15.75 21.91
CA SER A 121 -10.82 -16.26 20.77
C SER A 121 -9.84 -15.22 20.19
N MET A 122 -10.20 -13.94 20.20
CA MET A 122 -9.27 -12.89 19.76
C MET A 122 -8.22 -12.58 20.82
N VAL A 123 -8.59 -12.62 22.10
CA VAL A 123 -7.63 -12.45 23.20
C VAL A 123 -6.57 -13.55 23.16
N GLU A 124 -6.98 -14.80 22.93
CA GLU A 124 -6.07 -15.93 22.70
C GLU A 124 -5.11 -15.61 21.54
N PHE A 125 -5.65 -15.31 20.35
CA PHE A 125 -4.86 -14.95 19.16
C PHE A 125 -3.81 -13.86 19.40
N LEU A 126 -4.16 -12.79 20.13
CA LEU A 126 -3.23 -11.72 20.49
C LEU A 126 -2.14 -12.19 21.45
N VAL A 127 -2.46 -13.10 22.36
CA VAL A 127 -1.49 -13.69 23.29
C VAL A 127 -0.49 -14.56 22.53
N GLU A 128 -0.90 -15.40 21.58
CA GLU A 128 0.04 -16.21 20.80
C GLU A 128 1.04 -15.35 20.00
N LEU A 129 0.54 -14.29 19.35
CA LEU A 129 1.40 -13.36 18.61
C LEU A 129 2.29 -12.54 19.56
N GLY A 130 1.75 -12.11 20.70
CA GLY A 130 2.52 -11.42 21.74
C GLY A 130 3.67 -12.27 22.30
N ILE A 131 3.43 -13.57 22.52
CA ILE A 131 4.48 -14.51 22.91
C ILE A 131 5.53 -14.65 21.81
N GLY A 132 5.11 -14.77 20.54
CA GLY A 132 6.02 -14.82 19.39
C GLY A 132 6.90 -13.57 19.28
N PHE A 133 6.34 -12.39 19.54
CA PHE A 133 7.08 -11.14 19.57
C PHE A 133 8.07 -11.07 20.73
N ILE A 134 7.65 -11.43 21.95
CA ILE A 134 8.53 -11.46 23.12
C ILE A 134 9.70 -12.43 22.86
N TYR A 135 9.44 -13.58 22.26
CA TYR A 135 10.49 -14.51 21.85
C TYR A 135 11.48 -13.88 20.87
N ALA A 136 10.99 -13.23 19.81
CA ALA A 136 11.84 -12.54 18.83
C ALA A 136 12.68 -11.43 19.48
N TRP A 137 12.11 -10.70 20.44
CA TRP A 137 12.83 -9.69 21.23
C TRP A 137 13.94 -10.32 22.08
N CYS A 138 13.62 -11.37 22.84
CA CYS A 138 14.59 -12.05 23.70
C CYS A 138 15.75 -12.69 22.93
N VAL A 139 15.54 -13.10 21.68
CA VAL A 139 16.59 -13.62 20.79
C VAL A 139 17.50 -12.51 20.25
N GLY A 140 17.20 -11.24 20.51
CA GLY A 140 17.97 -10.11 20.00
C GLY A 140 17.76 -9.90 18.50
N ALA A 141 16.67 -10.42 17.93
CA ALA A 141 16.39 -10.36 16.49
C ALA A 141 16.15 -8.93 15.99
N ILE A 142 15.89 -8.00 16.92
CA ILE A 142 15.60 -6.58 16.70
C ILE A 142 16.80 -5.69 17.09
N GLU A 143 17.89 -6.27 17.64
CA GLU A 143 19.03 -5.49 18.12
C GLU A 143 19.92 -4.98 16.98
N TRP A 144 20.17 -3.68 17.01
CA TRP A 144 21.05 -2.95 16.09
C TRP A 144 22.28 -2.42 16.84
N SER A 145 22.97 -3.33 17.52
CA SER A 145 24.34 -3.14 18.01
C SER A 145 25.27 -4.22 17.48
#